data_AF-A0A6J2U5L6-F1
#
_entry.id   AF-A0A6J2U5L6-F1
#
_cell.length_a   1.000
_cell.length_b   1.000
_cell.length_c   1.000
_cell.angle_alpha   90.00
_cell.angle_beta   90.00
_cell.angle_gamma   90.00
#
_symmetry.space_group_name_H-M   'P 1'
#
loop_
_entity.id
_entity.type
_entity.pdbx_description
1 polymer ?
#
loop_
_entity_poly.entity_id
_entity_poly.type
_entity_poly.pdbx_seq_one_letter_code
_entity_poly.pdbx_strand_id
1 'polypeptide(L)'
;MALKLWERISQADNVFQSLRPLTYISLLGLAPFRLNSDKEVHTSVFSFVAGIVHFLFFVLCFAMSVCEGDSIIGYFFQTNITKLGDGTLRLTGIIAMSTIFGFALFKRQRLVNIIQNNIVVDEIFVRLGMKLNYRRILLFSFLISLGMLLFNVVYLCVSYCLLLSAMISPSFVTFTTFALPHINISFMVFKFLCTTHLAKSRFGMLNEILQDVLDAHIEQRSSLELSPMHSVVNERYVHRVRSFISMPMQRYSVTSIIRQNPEYAIKQVSNIHNLLCDICHKIEEYFTYPLLAIIAISFLFILFDDFYILEVLLNPKRLEVFEADEFFAFFLQQMLWYVVIIFLIVEASGRTIKESSHSAAIVHKILNITDEPELRDRLFRLSLQLSHRRVNFTAAGLFRLDRTLIFTITGAATCYLIILIQFRATHHMEESGEANTTHDFFLN
;
A
#
# COMPACT_ATOMS: atom_id res chain seq x y z
N MET A 1 34.88 3.36 5.13
CA MET A 1 34.34 1.99 5.26
C MET A 1 32.83 1.94 4.98
N ALA A 2 32.02 2.83 5.60
CA ALA A 2 30.57 2.93 5.36
C ALA A 2 30.17 3.15 3.89
N LEU A 3 30.91 3.96 3.13
CA LEU A 3 30.62 4.25 1.70
C LEU A 3 30.81 3.03 0.79
N LYS A 4 31.87 2.23 1.02
CA LYS A 4 32.10 0.95 0.34
C LYS A 4 31.08 -0.12 0.77
N LEU A 5 30.65 -0.10 2.03
CA LEU A 5 29.57 -0.97 2.52
C LEU A 5 28.24 -0.62 1.84
N TRP A 6 27.95 0.68 1.70
CA TRP A 6 26.77 1.20 1.00
C TRP A 6 26.78 0.87 -0.49
N GLU A 7 27.92 0.99 -1.17
CA GLU A 7 28.05 0.53 -2.57
C GLU A 7 27.78 -0.97 -2.69
N ARG A 8 28.33 -1.78 -1.79
CA ARG A 8 28.14 -3.25 -1.82
C ARG A 8 26.70 -3.66 -1.48
N ILE A 9 26.03 -2.93 -0.59
CA ILE A 9 24.63 -3.15 -0.23
C ILE A 9 23.71 -2.67 -1.35
N SER A 10 24.05 -1.57 -2.04
CA SER A 10 23.22 -0.94 -3.08
C SER A 10 23.39 -1.52 -4.48
N GLN A 11 24.37 -2.40 -4.70
CA GLN A 11 24.46 -3.19 -5.93
C GLN A 11 23.38 -4.28 -5.95
N ALA A 12 22.55 -4.22 -7.01
CA ALA A 12 21.57 -5.23 -7.34
C ALA A 12 21.61 -5.46 -8.85
N ASP A 13 21.87 -6.71 -9.24
CA ASP A 13 21.95 -7.13 -10.64
C ASP A 13 20.74 -7.95 -11.08
N ASN A 14 19.90 -8.38 -10.14
CA ASN A 14 18.72 -9.22 -10.39
C ASN A 14 17.53 -8.80 -9.49
N VAL A 15 16.31 -9.17 -9.89
CA VAL A 15 15.06 -8.96 -9.12
C VAL A 15 15.22 -9.42 -7.66
N PHE A 16 15.86 -10.57 -7.46
CA PHE A 16 16.09 -11.15 -6.14
C PHE A 16 16.95 -10.28 -5.23
N GLN A 17 18.05 -9.74 -5.76
CA GLN A 17 18.91 -8.83 -5.01
C GLN A 17 18.20 -7.52 -4.72
N SER A 18 17.29 -7.08 -5.60
CA SER A 18 16.48 -5.89 -5.38
C SER A 18 15.43 -6.04 -4.27
N LEU A 19 15.07 -7.27 -3.91
CA LEU A 19 14.11 -7.58 -2.84
C LEU A 19 14.79 -8.05 -1.54
N ARG A 20 16.10 -7.81 -1.35
CA ARG A 20 16.84 -8.14 -0.11
C ARG A 20 16.12 -7.69 1.18
N PRO A 21 15.55 -6.48 1.29
CA PRO A 21 14.78 -6.09 2.48
C PRO A 21 13.63 -7.06 2.82
N LEU A 22 12.95 -7.60 1.80
CA LEU A 22 11.89 -8.60 1.95
C LEU A 22 12.43 -9.94 2.50
N THR A 23 13.71 -10.25 2.22
CA THR A 23 14.40 -11.43 2.77
C THR A 23 14.77 -11.25 4.24
N TYR A 24 15.03 -10.05 4.73
CA TYR A 24 15.25 -9.86 6.17
C TYR A 24 13.96 -10.09 6.98
N ILE A 25 12.80 -9.80 6.38
CA ILE A 25 11.49 -10.14 6.95
C ILE A 25 11.23 -11.67 6.91
N SER A 26 11.96 -12.42 6.08
CA SER A 26 11.90 -13.89 6.09
C SER A 26 12.46 -14.51 7.38
N LEU A 27 13.42 -13.84 8.03
CA LEU A 27 13.98 -14.28 9.32
C LEU A 27 12.95 -14.24 10.45
N LEU A 28 11.99 -13.32 10.38
CA LEU A 28 10.85 -13.22 11.30
C LEU A 28 9.72 -14.20 10.97
N GLY A 29 9.86 -15.00 9.90
CA GLY A 29 8.93 -16.04 9.51
C GLY A 29 7.73 -15.61 8.66
N LEU A 30 7.68 -14.34 8.25
CA LEU A 30 6.56 -13.76 7.50
C LEU A 30 6.72 -13.81 5.96
N ALA A 31 7.85 -14.32 5.48
CA ALA A 31 8.21 -14.33 4.07
C ALA A 31 9.11 -15.53 3.71
N PRO A 32 8.61 -16.78 3.65
CA PRO A 32 9.46 -17.97 3.71
C PRO A 32 10.08 -18.35 2.37
N PHE A 33 10.96 -17.50 1.83
CA PHE A 33 11.79 -17.81 0.67
C PHE A 33 13.28 -17.74 1.02
N ARG A 34 14.05 -18.73 0.57
CA ARG A 34 15.51 -18.75 0.64
C ARG A 34 16.05 -18.53 -0.77
N LEU A 35 16.98 -17.59 -0.91
CA LEU A 35 17.67 -17.37 -2.17
C LEU A 35 18.72 -18.46 -2.35
N ASN A 36 18.64 -19.21 -3.44
CA ASN A 36 19.77 -19.99 -3.93
C ASN A 36 20.42 -19.26 -5.12
N SER A 37 21.70 -19.51 -5.37
CA SER A 37 22.45 -18.84 -6.46
C SER A 37 21.88 -19.13 -7.86
N ASP A 38 21.09 -20.20 -8.02
CA ASP A 38 20.61 -20.69 -9.31
C ASP A 38 19.30 -20.05 -9.82
N LYS A 39 18.96 -18.83 -9.39
CA LYS A 39 17.74 -18.09 -9.81
C LYS A 39 16.41 -18.79 -9.49
N GLU A 40 16.41 -19.94 -8.82
CA GLU A 40 15.22 -20.62 -8.33
C GLU A 40 14.88 -20.24 -6.88
N VAL A 41 13.59 -20.07 -6.61
CA VAL A 41 13.09 -19.66 -5.29
C VAL A 41 12.54 -20.88 -4.58
N HIS A 42 13.21 -21.31 -3.52
CA HIS A 42 12.72 -22.38 -2.66
C HIS A 42 12.12 -21.83 -1.37
N THR A 43 11.08 -22.51 -0.89
CA THR A 43 10.48 -22.18 0.39
C THR A 43 11.41 -22.57 1.53
N SER A 44 11.73 -21.63 2.43
CA SER A 44 12.62 -21.88 3.56
C SER A 44 11.87 -22.59 4.69
N VAL A 45 12.29 -23.82 5.05
CA VAL A 45 11.76 -24.54 6.23
C VAL A 45 12.03 -23.76 7.51
N PHE A 46 13.18 -23.07 7.60
CA PHE A 46 13.52 -22.23 8.74
C PHE A 46 12.52 -21.08 8.95
N SER A 47 12.19 -20.35 7.89
CA SER A 47 11.20 -19.26 7.99
C SER A 47 9.80 -19.76 8.32
N PHE A 48 9.44 -20.98 7.87
CA PHE A 48 8.18 -21.59 8.23
C PHE A 48 8.10 -21.90 9.74
N VAL A 49 9.16 -22.51 10.29
CA VAL A 49 9.27 -22.77 11.73
C VAL A 49 9.28 -21.47 12.53
N ALA A 50 10.06 -20.47 12.10
CA ALA A 50 10.11 -19.16 12.73
C ALA A 50 8.73 -18.48 12.77
N GLY A 51 7.93 -18.60 11.70
CA GLY A 51 6.58 -18.03 11.64
C GLY A 51 5.61 -18.71 12.59
N ILE A 52 5.71 -20.05 12.75
CA ILE A 52 4.92 -20.80 13.73
C ILE A 52 5.31 -20.39 15.15
N VAL A 53 6.62 -20.31 15.44
CA VAL A 53 7.12 -19.89 16.76
C VAL A 53 6.64 -18.48 17.10
N HIS A 54 6.70 -17.55 16.15
CA HIS A 54 6.22 -16.18 16.35
C HIS A 54 4.71 -16.13 16.61
N PHE A 55 3.92 -16.92 15.86
CA PHE A 55 2.48 -17.02 16.08
C PHE A 55 2.14 -17.61 17.45
N LEU A 56 2.80 -18.69 17.85
CA LEU A 56 2.61 -19.32 19.16
C LEU A 56 3.02 -18.38 20.30
N PHE A 57 4.11 -17.63 20.13
CA PHE A 57 4.54 -16.61 21.09
C PHE A 57 3.45 -15.54 21.28
N PHE A 58 2.88 -15.03 20.18
CA PHE A 58 1.77 -14.07 20.26
C PHE A 58 0.56 -14.65 20.99
N VAL A 59 0.14 -15.87 20.65
CA VAL A 59 -1.02 -16.53 21.31
C VAL A 59 -0.76 -16.70 22.81
N LEU A 60 0.46 -17.04 23.20
CA LEU A 60 0.84 -17.21 24.60
C LEU A 60 0.84 -15.87 25.36
N CYS A 61 1.44 -14.81 24.80
CA CYS A 61 1.38 -13.47 25.37
C CYS A 61 -0.07 -12.96 25.51
N PHE A 62 -0.88 -13.20 24.48
CA PHE A 62 -2.30 -12.84 24.50
C PHE A 62 -3.06 -13.59 25.59
N ALA A 63 -2.87 -14.91 25.71
CA ALA A 63 -3.52 -15.71 26.73
C ALA A 63 -3.12 -15.26 28.15
N MET A 64 -1.84 -14.95 28.37
CA MET A 64 -1.34 -14.42 29.64
C MET A 64 -1.95 -13.06 29.99
N SER A 65 -1.97 -12.11 29.04
CA SER A 65 -2.60 -10.80 29.23
C SER A 65 -4.10 -10.91 29.54
N VAL A 66 -4.81 -11.85 28.92
CA VAL A 66 -6.23 -12.11 29.22
C VAL A 66 -6.42 -12.70 30.63
N CYS A 67 -5.54 -13.60 31.07
CA CYS A 67 -5.61 -14.21 32.41
C CYS A 67 -5.31 -13.19 33.52
N GLU A 68 -4.39 -12.26 33.27
CA GLU A 68 -4.04 -11.18 34.20
C GLU A 68 -5.13 -10.09 34.25
N GLY A 69 -6.00 -10.01 33.24
CA GLY A 69 -7.04 -8.99 33.15
C GLY A 69 -6.51 -7.60 32.78
N ASP A 70 -5.22 -7.50 32.48
CA ASP A 70 -4.54 -6.25 32.14
C ASP A 70 -4.73 -5.89 30.66
N SER A 71 -5.30 -4.71 30.43
CA SER A 71 -5.38 -4.12 29.09
C SER A 71 -5.05 -2.62 29.15
N ILE A 72 -4.33 -2.14 28.13
CA ILE A 72 -3.89 -0.74 28.08
C ILE A 72 -5.08 0.21 28.16
N ILE A 73 -6.20 -0.15 27.55
CA ILE A 73 -7.41 0.68 27.50
C ILE A 73 -8.26 0.53 28.77
N GLY A 74 -8.20 -0.64 29.42
CA GLY A 74 -8.84 -0.88 30.70
C GLY A 74 -8.27 -0.03 31.84
N TYR A 75 -7.02 0.44 31.73
CA TYR A 75 -6.42 1.37 32.69
C TYR A 75 -7.04 2.78 32.62
N PHE A 76 -7.49 3.22 31.44
CA PHE A 76 -7.94 4.60 31.26
C PHE A 76 -9.43 4.81 31.54
N PHE A 77 -10.28 3.80 31.31
CA PHE A 77 -11.72 3.93 31.56
C PHE A 77 -12.36 2.62 32.04
N GLN A 78 -13.17 2.69 33.10
CA GLN A 78 -13.99 1.58 33.59
C GLN A 78 -15.48 1.74 33.24
N THR A 79 -15.82 2.04 31.98
CA THR A 79 -17.22 2.07 31.52
C THR A 79 -17.59 0.79 30.78
N ASN A 80 -18.89 0.53 30.59
CA ASN A 80 -19.34 -0.61 29.79
C ASN A 80 -18.91 -0.48 28.32
N ILE A 81 -18.79 0.76 27.82
CA ILE A 81 -18.33 1.06 26.46
C ILE A 81 -16.85 0.72 26.31
N THR A 82 -16.03 1.00 27.34
CA THR A 82 -14.59 0.70 27.27
C THR A 82 -14.30 -0.77 27.45
N LYS A 83 -15.09 -1.50 28.26
CA LYS A 83 -15.04 -2.97 28.29
C LYS A 83 -15.42 -3.59 26.94
N LEU A 84 -16.43 -3.04 26.26
CA LEU A 84 -16.81 -3.46 24.91
C LEU A 84 -15.71 -3.14 23.88
N GLY A 85 -15.16 -1.93 23.93
CA GLY A 85 -14.04 -1.50 23.09
C GLY A 85 -12.83 -2.40 23.27
N ASP A 86 -12.39 -2.61 24.51
CA ASP A 86 -11.26 -3.47 24.85
C ASP A 86 -11.48 -4.94 24.45
N GLY A 87 -12.69 -5.47 24.63
CA GLY A 87 -13.05 -6.80 24.10
C GLY A 87 -12.98 -6.87 22.58
N THR A 88 -13.47 -5.84 21.89
CA THR A 88 -13.42 -5.73 20.41
C THR A 88 -11.98 -5.63 19.91
N LEU A 89 -11.13 -4.91 20.64
CA LEU A 89 -9.71 -4.71 20.35
C LEU A 89 -8.91 -6.00 20.49
N ARG A 90 -9.18 -6.77 21.56
CA ARG A 90 -8.61 -8.10 21.75
C ARG A 90 -9.03 -9.07 20.64
N LEU A 91 -10.31 -9.08 20.27
CA LEU A 91 -10.83 -9.93 19.19
C LEU A 91 -10.23 -9.57 17.82
N THR A 92 -10.17 -8.27 17.48
CA THR A 92 -9.59 -7.79 16.23
C THR A 92 -8.10 -8.09 16.13
N GLY A 93 -7.35 -7.97 17.23
CA GLY A 93 -5.94 -8.36 17.31
C GLY A 93 -5.71 -9.84 16.96
N ILE A 94 -6.51 -10.75 17.51
CA ILE A 94 -6.42 -12.19 17.19
C ILE A 94 -6.77 -12.45 15.71
N ILE A 95 -7.82 -11.81 15.20
CA ILE A 95 -8.25 -11.97 13.80
C ILE A 95 -7.17 -11.46 12.84
N ALA A 96 -6.58 -10.29 13.11
CA ALA A 96 -5.45 -9.74 12.35
C ALA A 96 -4.28 -10.72 12.33
N MET A 97 -3.86 -11.22 13.50
CA MET A 97 -2.71 -12.11 13.58
C MET A 97 -2.98 -13.45 12.90
N SER A 98 -4.16 -14.03 13.11
CA SER A 98 -4.54 -15.31 12.50
C SER A 98 -4.60 -15.19 10.97
N THR A 99 -5.12 -14.08 10.44
CA THR A 99 -5.13 -13.83 8.99
C THR A 99 -3.71 -13.56 8.47
N ILE A 100 -2.93 -12.69 9.11
CA ILE A 100 -1.56 -12.35 8.66
C ILE A 100 -0.65 -13.59 8.64
N PHE A 101 -0.60 -14.35 9.73
CA PHE A 101 0.24 -15.55 9.82
C PHE A 101 -0.32 -16.71 9.00
N GLY A 102 -1.65 -16.92 8.99
CA GLY A 102 -2.28 -17.95 8.16
C GLY A 102 -1.94 -17.77 6.68
N PHE A 103 -2.12 -16.56 6.14
CA PHE A 103 -1.80 -16.29 4.74
C PHE A 103 -0.29 -16.29 4.46
N ALA A 104 0.55 -15.85 5.40
CA ALA A 104 2.00 -15.94 5.26
C ALA A 104 2.51 -17.39 5.20
N LEU A 105 1.93 -18.29 6.00
CA LEU A 105 2.35 -19.69 6.11
C LEU A 105 1.77 -20.56 4.98
N PHE A 106 0.48 -20.44 4.69
CA PHE A 106 -0.23 -21.34 3.76
C PHE A 106 -0.14 -20.91 2.29
N LYS A 107 0.03 -19.61 1.99
CA LYS A 107 0.06 -19.10 0.59
C LYS A 107 1.46 -18.73 0.11
N ARG A 108 2.52 -19.18 0.79
CA ARG A 108 3.92 -18.87 0.43
C ARG A 108 4.28 -19.08 -1.04
N GLN A 109 3.78 -20.15 -1.66
CA GLN A 109 4.06 -20.45 -3.06
C GLN A 109 3.49 -19.40 -4.01
N ARG A 110 2.39 -18.73 -3.65
CA ARG A 110 1.81 -17.67 -4.47
C ARG A 110 2.72 -16.45 -4.53
N LEU A 111 3.33 -16.07 -3.40
CA LEU A 111 4.30 -14.97 -3.36
C LEU A 111 5.54 -15.28 -4.22
N VAL A 112 6.02 -16.54 -4.17
CA VAL A 112 7.10 -17.01 -5.05
C VAL A 112 6.69 -16.90 -6.52
N ASN A 113 5.50 -17.37 -6.88
CA ASN A 113 4.99 -17.29 -8.25
C ASN A 113 4.85 -15.84 -8.74
N ILE A 114 4.53 -14.88 -7.88
CA ILE A 114 4.52 -13.45 -8.23
C ILE A 114 5.92 -13.01 -8.64
N ILE A 115 6.95 -13.34 -7.84
CA ILE A 115 8.34 -12.97 -8.13
C ILE A 115 8.85 -13.66 -9.41
N GLN A 116 8.57 -14.95 -9.59
CA GLN A 116 8.94 -15.70 -10.79
C GLN A 116 8.32 -15.11 -12.06
N ASN A 117 7.03 -14.78 -12.02
CA ASN A 117 6.37 -14.14 -13.17
C ASN A 117 7.00 -12.79 -13.51
N ASN A 118 7.44 -12.00 -12.52
CA ASN A 118 8.17 -10.75 -12.78
C ASN A 118 9.52 -10.99 -13.45
N ILE A 119 10.20 -12.10 -13.19
CA ILE A 119 11.46 -12.45 -13.85
C ILE A 119 11.23 -12.76 -15.32
N VAL A 120 10.15 -13.50 -15.65
CA VAL A 120 9.77 -13.76 -17.04
C VAL A 120 9.48 -12.46 -17.79
N VAL A 121 8.78 -11.51 -17.15
CA VAL A 121 8.57 -10.17 -17.72
C VAL A 121 9.91 -9.45 -17.97
N ASP A 122 10.79 -9.48 -16.98
CA ASP A 122 12.10 -8.83 -17.06
C ASP A 122 12.96 -9.42 -18.20
N GLU A 123 12.92 -10.73 -18.45
CA GLU A 123 13.58 -11.36 -19.60
C GLU A 123 13.03 -10.89 -20.95
N ILE A 124 11.72 -10.62 -21.05
CA ILE A 124 11.13 -10.05 -22.27
C ILE A 124 11.63 -8.62 -22.45
N PHE A 125 11.70 -7.81 -21.39
CA PHE A 125 12.23 -6.44 -21.44
C PHE A 125 13.70 -6.41 -21.89
N VAL A 126 14.54 -7.32 -21.38
CA VAL A 126 15.95 -7.43 -21.81
C VAL A 126 16.05 -7.79 -23.28
N ARG A 127 15.20 -8.72 -23.77
CA ARG A 127 15.13 -9.06 -25.21
C ARG A 127 14.71 -7.88 -26.09
N LEU A 128 13.98 -6.92 -25.55
CA LEU A 128 13.62 -5.66 -26.23
C LEU A 128 14.71 -4.57 -26.09
N GLY A 129 15.85 -4.89 -25.47
CA GLY A 129 16.97 -3.98 -25.28
C GLY A 129 16.82 -3.02 -24.10
N MET A 130 15.78 -3.17 -23.27
CA MET A 130 15.57 -2.31 -22.11
C MET A 130 16.57 -2.64 -21.00
N LYS A 131 17.13 -1.60 -20.37
CA LYS A 131 18.02 -1.76 -19.21
C LYS A 131 17.20 -1.71 -17.91
N LEU A 132 17.23 -2.79 -17.15
CA LEU A 132 16.57 -2.88 -15.85
C LEU A 132 17.45 -2.29 -14.74
N ASN A 133 16.99 -1.19 -14.14
CA ASN A 133 17.70 -0.53 -13.04
C ASN A 133 17.30 -1.13 -11.68
N TYR A 134 17.75 -2.35 -11.40
CA TYR A 134 17.48 -3.05 -10.14
C TYR A 134 17.94 -2.28 -8.90
N ARG A 135 19.00 -1.46 -9.02
CA ARG A 135 19.45 -0.55 -7.96
C ARG A 135 18.36 0.42 -7.49
N ARG A 136 17.56 0.98 -8.40
CA ARG A 136 16.47 1.91 -8.04
C ARG A 136 15.36 1.19 -7.28
N ILE A 137 15.04 -0.03 -7.69
CA ILE A 137 14.04 -0.88 -7.02
C ILE A 137 14.53 -1.26 -5.62
N LEU A 138 15.80 -1.66 -5.50
CA LEU A 138 16.43 -1.98 -4.21
C LEU A 138 16.40 -0.78 -3.26
N LEU A 139 16.82 0.39 -3.73
CA LEU A 139 16.87 1.60 -2.93
C LEU A 139 15.46 1.99 -2.44
N PHE A 140 14.45 1.89 -3.31
CA PHE A 140 13.05 2.10 -2.93
C PHE A 140 12.61 1.12 -1.83
N SER A 141 12.82 -0.18 -2.02
CA SER A 141 12.45 -1.20 -1.02
C SER A 141 13.20 -1.02 0.30
N PHE A 142 14.47 -0.62 0.27
CA PHE A 142 15.25 -0.34 1.47
C PHE A 142 14.75 0.91 2.19
N LEU A 143 14.52 2.01 1.47
CA LEU A 143 14.03 3.26 2.04
C LEU A 143 12.63 3.09 2.65
N ILE A 144 11.72 2.38 1.98
CA ILE A 144 10.40 2.09 2.53
C ILE A 144 10.51 1.19 3.77
N SER A 145 11.37 0.16 3.74
CA SER A 145 11.57 -0.71 4.91
C SER A 145 12.12 0.06 6.10
N LEU A 146 13.10 0.93 5.88
CA LEU A 146 13.68 1.78 6.92
C LEU A 146 12.65 2.80 7.43
N GLY A 147 11.89 3.42 6.53
CA GLY A 147 10.85 4.38 6.87
C GLY A 147 9.76 3.77 7.74
N MET A 148 9.27 2.57 7.41
CA MET A 148 8.28 1.88 8.25
C MET A 148 8.86 1.38 9.56
N LEU A 149 10.12 0.94 9.59
CA LEU A 149 10.78 0.57 10.85
C LEU A 149 10.84 1.78 11.78
N LEU A 150 11.32 2.93 11.28
CA LEU A 150 11.38 4.18 12.03
C LEU A 150 9.98 4.63 12.48
N PHE A 151 8.99 4.56 11.59
CA PHE A 151 7.60 4.91 11.91
C PHE A 151 7.05 4.07 13.08
N ASN A 152 7.27 2.75 13.07
CA ASN A 152 6.82 1.87 14.16
C ASN A 152 7.61 2.10 15.44
N VAL A 153 8.94 2.29 15.36
CA VAL A 153 9.76 2.56 16.55
C VAL A 153 9.34 3.88 17.20
N VAL A 154 9.15 4.94 16.42
CA VAL A 154 8.67 6.24 16.93
C VAL A 154 7.30 6.07 17.57
N TYR A 155 6.36 5.40 16.90
CA TYR A 155 5.03 5.13 17.45
C TYR A 155 5.11 4.40 18.81
N LEU A 156 5.84 3.28 18.89
CA LEU A 156 5.95 2.50 20.11
C LEU A 156 6.67 3.26 21.23
N CYS A 157 7.73 4.00 20.90
CA CYS A 157 8.43 4.83 21.88
C CYS A 157 7.53 5.92 22.43
N VAL A 158 6.80 6.66 21.58
CA VAL A 158 5.90 7.70 22.06
C VAL A 158 4.73 7.11 22.84
N SER A 159 4.15 5.99 22.39
CA SER A 159 3.11 5.29 23.16
C SER A 159 3.61 4.86 24.54
N TYR A 160 4.84 4.34 24.65
CA TYR A 160 5.43 3.97 25.93
C TYR A 160 5.72 5.19 26.81
N CYS A 161 6.26 6.28 26.24
CA CYS A 161 6.49 7.53 26.96
C CYS A 161 5.19 8.16 27.48
N LEU A 162 4.11 8.12 26.69
CA LEU A 162 2.79 8.61 27.10
C LEU A 162 2.22 7.78 28.26
N LEU A 163 2.37 6.45 28.21
CA LEU A 163 1.96 5.57 29.32
C LEU A 163 2.74 5.87 30.61
N LEU A 164 4.06 6.07 30.51
CA LEU A 164 4.88 6.45 31.66
C LEU A 164 4.55 7.84 32.21
N SER A 165 4.27 8.81 31.33
CA SER A 165 3.82 10.16 31.73
C SER A 165 2.49 10.07 32.47
N ALA A 166 1.63 9.13 32.05
CA ALA A 166 0.38 8.82 32.70
C ALA A 166 0.51 7.91 33.94
N MET A 167 1.70 7.79 34.53
CA MET A 167 1.99 6.95 35.71
C MET A 167 1.55 5.47 35.58
N ILE A 168 1.29 5.01 34.35
CA ILE A 168 0.90 3.63 34.03
C ILE A 168 2.17 2.90 33.60
N SER A 169 2.58 1.89 34.38
CA SER A 169 3.69 1.00 34.02
C SER A 169 3.15 -0.31 33.46
N PRO A 170 3.00 -0.45 32.12
CA PRO A 170 2.48 -1.67 31.54
C PRO A 170 3.44 -2.84 31.76
N SER A 171 2.90 -4.02 32.07
CA SER A 171 3.70 -5.24 32.08
C SER A 171 4.32 -5.50 30.70
N PHE A 172 5.45 -6.20 30.66
CA PHE A 172 6.12 -6.56 29.40
C PHE A 172 5.17 -7.33 28.46
N VAL A 173 4.32 -8.19 29.03
CA VAL A 173 3.35 -9.01 28.29
C VAL A 173 2.28 -8.12 27.65
N THR A 174 1.73 -7.16 28.41
CA THR A 174 0.69 -6.23 27.93
C THR A 174 1.23 -5.31 26.84
N PHE A 175 2.42 -4.74 27.02
CA PHE A 175 3.04 -3.90 25.99
C PHE A 175 3.39 -4.69 24.71
N THR A 176 3.86 -5.93 24.85
CA THR A 176 4.14 -6.82 23.72
C THR A 176 2.87 -7.15 22.93
N THR A 177 1.76 -7.41 23.64
CA THR A 177 0.45 -7.71 23.02
C THR A 177 -0.10 -6.51 22.23
N PHE A 178 0.20 -5.29 22.68
CA PHE A 178 -0.10 -4.06 21.96
C PHE A 178 0.84 -3.81 20.76
N ALA A 179 2.15 -4.03 20.92
CA ALA A 179 3.15 -3.71 19.90
C ALA A 179 3.14 -4.67 18.70
N LEU A 180 2.98 -5.97 18.95
CA LEU A 180 3.09 -7.00 17.91
C LEU A 180 2.10 -6.82 16.75
N PRO A 181 0.78 -6.56 16.97
CA PRO A 181 -0.16 -6.35 15.88
C PRO A 181 0.24 -5.22 14.93
N HIS A 182 0.67 -4.07 15.47
CA HIS A 182 1.11 -2.91 14.68
C HIS A 182 2.33 -3.24 13.80
N ILE A 183 3.32 -3.94 14.37
CA ILE A 183 4.51 -4.39 13.66
C ILE A 183 4.11 -5.34 12.52
N ASN A 184 3.22 -6.31 12.77
CA ASN A 184 2.82 -7.30 11.79
C ASN A 184 1.95 -6.72 10.66
N ILE A 185 1.05 -5.78 10.98
CA ILE A 185 0.32 -5.00 9.98
C ILE A 185 1.31 -4.23 9.09
N SER A 186 2.31 -3.56 9.69
CA SER A 186 3.33 -2.83 8.93
C SER A 186 4.14 -3.74 8.01
N PHE A 187 4.49 -4.95 8.44
CA PHE A 187 5.15 -5.92 7.56
C PHE A 187 4.25 -6.40 6.42
N MET A 188 2.95 -6.60 6.68
CA MET A 188 2.01 -6.97 5.62
C MET A 188 1.88 -5.86 4.57
N VAL A 189 1.73 -4.61 5.02
CA VAL A 189 1.68 -3.43 4.16
C VAL A 189 2.98 -3.28 3.38
N PHE A 190 4.14 -3.46 4.00
CA PHE A 190 5.42 -3.46 3.29
C PHE A 190 5.50 -4.45 2.13
N LYS A 191 5.04 -5.69 2.35
CA LYS A 191 5.02 -6.71 1.30
C LYS A 191 4.11 -6.28 0.14
N PHE A 192 2.96 -5.71 0.45
CA PHE A 192 2.05 -5.15 -0.56
C PHE A 192 2.70 -3.98 -1.32
N LEU A 193 3.33 -3.03 -0.63
CA LEU A 193 4.03 -1.90 -1.23
C LEU A 193 5.16 -2.35 -2.19
N CYS A 194 5.97 -3.33 -1.78
CA CYS A 194 7.07 -3.82 -2.61
C CYS A 194 6.57 -4.53 -3.88
N THR A 195 5.57 -5.41 -3.74
CA THR A 195 5.03 -6.19 -4.87
C THR A 195 4.28 -5.31 -5.87
N THR A 196 3.47 -4.36 -5.40
CA THR A 196 2.80 -3.38 -6.27
C THR A 196 3.79 -2.43 -6.93
N HIS A 197 4.81 -1.94 -6.22
CA HIS A 197 5.86 -1.12 -6.82
C HIS A 197 6.64 -1.88 -7.91
N LEU A 198 6.88 -3.18 -7.71
CA LEU A 198 7.52 -4.03 -8.74
C LEU A 198 6.69 -4.02 -10.03
N ALA A 199 5.39 -4.31 -9.93
CA ALA A 199 4.46 -4.28 -11.07
C ALA A 199 4.37 -2.88 -11.70
N LYS A 200 4.21 -1.82 -10.89
CA LYS A 200 4.19 -0.42 -11.36
C LYS A 200 5.43 -0.06 -12.17
N SER A 201 6.61 -0.43 -11.68
CA SER A 201 7.87 -0.14 -12.39
C SER A 201 7.90 -0.77 -13.79
N ARG A 202 7.29 -1.94 -13.99
CA ARG A 202 7.22 -2.61 -15.29
C ARG A 202 6.17 -1.99 -16.20
N PHE A 203 5.03 -1.55 -15.66
CA PHE A 203 4.08 -0.73 -16.43
C PHE A 203 4.74 0.57 -16.92
N GLY A 204 5.58 1.21 -16.09
CA GLY A 204 6.37 2.36 -16.51
C GLY A 204 7.31 2.03 -17.69
N MET A 205 7.99 0.89 -17.65
CA MET A 205 8.84 0.44 -18.77
C MET A 205 8.04 0.10 -20.03
N LEU A 206 6.86 -0.51 -19.87
CA LEU A 206 5.92 -0.75 -20.97
C LEU A 206 5.50 0.57 -21.63
N ASN A 207 5.22 1.59 -20.82
CA ASN A 207 4.87 2.93 -21.27
C ASN A 207 6.04 3.61 -22.00
N GLU A 208 7.28 3.43 -21.52
CA GLU A 208 8.47 3.94 -22.22
C GLU A 208 8.59 3.33 -23.63
N ILE A 209 8.40 2.01 -23.79
CA ILE A 209 8.42 1.34 -25.10
C ILE A 209 7.32 1.88 -26.02
N LEU A 210 6.10 2.01 -25.50
CA LEU A 210 4.97 2.56 -26.26
C LEU A 210 5.22 4.01 -26.68
N GLN A 211 5.84 4.81 -25.80
CA GLN A 211 6.20 6.19 -26.10
C GLN A 211 7.29 6.26 -27.18
N ASP A 212 8.30 5.39 -27.14
CA ASP A 212 9.33 5.30 -28.18
C ASP A 212 8.71 4.93 -29.55
N VAL A 213 7.71 4.03 -29.58
CA VAL A 213 6.95 3.70 -30.80
C VAL A 213 6.19 4.92 -31.30
N LEU A 214 5.51 5.64 -30.41
CA LEU A 214 4.75 6.85 -30.75
C LEU A 214 5.66 7.93 -31.36
N ASP A 215 6.80 8.20 -30.72
CA ASP A 215 7.74 9.22 -31.15
C ASP A 215 8.37 8.88 -32.51
N ALA A 216 8.68 7.60 -32.77
CA ALA A 216 9.16 7.14 -34.06
C ALA A 216 8.15 7.35 -35.21
N HIS A 217 6.86 7.09 -34.95
CA HIS A 217 5.80 7.33 -35.94
C HIS A 217 5.58 8.83 -36.21
N ILE A 218 5.65 9.67 -35.17
CA ILE A 218 5.57 11.13 -35.32
C ILE A 218 6.75 11.63 -36.15
N GLU A 219 7.96 11.16 -35.90
CA GLU A 219 9.16 11.53 -36.66
C GLU A 219 9.01 11.15 -38.14
N GLN A 220 8.57 9.91 -38.43
CA GLN A 220 8.34 9.46 -39.80
C GLN A 220 7.29 10.32 -40.51
N ARG A 221 6.14 10.58 -39.88
CA ARG A 221 5.09 11.44 -40.45
C ARG A 221 5.57 12.86 -40.69
N SER A 222 6.31 13.44 -39.75
CA SER A 222 6.88 14.79 -39.91
C SER A 222 7.91 14.86 -41.04
N SER A 223 8.69 13.79 -41.25
CA SER A 223 9.65 13.70 -42.36
C SER A 223 8.97 13.56 -43.73
N LEU A 224 7.81 12.89 -43.79
CA LEU A 224 6.97 12.80 -44.98
C LEU A 224 6.35 14.16 -45.34
N GLU A 225 5.88 14.92 -44.34
CA GLU A 225 5.37 16.28 -44.52
C GLU A 225 6.48 17.28 -44.94
N LEU A 226 7.75 17.02 -44.58
CA LEU A 226 8.93 17.84 -44.96
C LEU A 226 9.54 17.50 -46.34
N SER A 227 9.06 16.47 -47.04
CA SER A 227 9.54 16.10 -48.39
C SER A 227 9.25 17.22 -49.41
N PRO A 228 10.05 17.43 -50.47
CA PRO A 228 10.15 18.70 -51.22
C PRO A 228 8.89 19.19 -51.94
N MET A 229 7.77 18.45 -51.89
CA MET A 229 6.54 18.82 -52.58
C MET A 229 5.58 19.69 -51.76
N HIS A 230 5.84 19.92 -50.46
CA HIS A 230 4.99 20.72 -49.57
C HIS A 230 5.74 21.80 -48.74
N SER A 231 6.88 22.28 -49.23
CA SER A 231 7.85 23.09 -48.47
C SER A 231 7.49 24.58 -48.21
N VAL A 232 6.22 24.97 -48.16
CA VAL A 232 5.88 26.42 -48.03
C VAL A 232 5.02 26.79 -46.82
N VAL A 233 4.34 25.87 -46.12
CA VAL A 233 3.22 26.33 -45.26
C VAL A 233 3.42 26.23 -43.74
N ASN A 234 4.35 25.45 -43.17
CA ASN A 234 4.18 25.13 -41.72
C ASN A 234 5.41 25.11 -40.79
N GLU A 235 6.41 25.96 -41.02
CA GLU A 235 7.55 26.08 -40.07
C GLU A 235 7.14 26.55 -38.66
N ARG A 236 6.09 27.37 -38.52
CA ARG A 236 5.65 27.90 -37.21
C ARG A 236 4.91 26.90 -36.33
N TYR A 237 4.28 25.87 -36.90
CA TYR A 237 3.52 24.88 -36.14
C TYR A 237 4.45 23.80 -35.56
N VAL A 238 5.44 23.37 -36.36
CA VAL A 238 6.44 22.37 -35.96
C VAL A 238 7.28 22.84 -34.78
N HIS A 239 7.70 24.12 -34.77
CA HIS A 239 8.43 24.68 -33.63
C HIS A 239 7.63 24.69 -32.32
N ARG A 240 6.30 24.90 -32.41
CA ARG A 240 5.42 24.94 -31.23
C ARG A 240 5.17 23.55 -30.66
N VAL A 241 5.01 22.51 -31.50
CA VAL A 241 4.87 21.12 -31.02
C VAL A 241 6.19 20.60 -30.44
N ARG A 242 7.32 20.96 -31.04
CA ARG A 242 8.66 20.60 -30.54
C ARG A 242 8.93 21.19 -29.15
N SER A 243 8.54 22.46 -28.91
CA SER A 243 8.71 23.11 -27.61
C SER A 243 7.80 22.58 -26.50
N PHE A 244 6.67 21.96 -26.84
CA PHE A 244 5.75 21.40 -25.83
C PHE A 244 6.09 19.97 -25.39
N ILE A 245 6.96 19.24 -26.12
CA ILE A 245 7.20 17.80 -25.90
C ILE A 245 8.67 17.44 -25.66
N SER A 246 9.67 18.26 -26.04
CA SER A 246 11.07 17.86 -25.93
C SER A 246 11.68 18.13 -24.54
N MET A 247 11.89 17.09 -23.73
CA MET A 247 13.14 16.94 -22.99
C MET A 247 14.14 16.18 -23.87
N PRO A 248 15.44 16.56 -23.92
CA PRO A 248 16.42 15.86 -24.73
C PRO A 248 16.75 14.53 -24.06
N MET A 249 16.13 13.44 -24.50
CA MET A 249 16.47 12.08 -24.07
C MET A 249 17.46 11.47 -25.04
N GLN A 250 18.74 11.46 -24.65
CA GLN A 250 19.80 10.75 -25.33
C GLN A 250 19.66 9.24 -25.04
N ARG A 251 18.99 8.48 -25.91
CA ARG A 251 18.89 7.01 -25.82
C ARG A 251 19.09 6.36 -27.19
N TYR A 252 20.31 5.91 -27.46
CA TYR A 252 20.67 5.14 -28.66
C TYR A 252 20.90 3.68 -28.27
N SER A 253 19.85 2.84 -28.31
CA SER A 253 19.93 1.39 -28.63
C SER A 253 18.54 0.78 -28.81
N VAL A 254 17.61 1.11 -27.91
CA VAL A 254 16.23 0.58 -27.89
C VAL A 254 15.42 1.03 -29.12
N THR A 255 15.60 2.29 -29.51
CA THR A 255 14.96 2.89 -30.67
C THR A 255 15.26 2.14 -31.97
N SER A 256 16.44 1.51 -32.10
CA SER A 256 16.82 0.82 -33.34
C SER A 256 16.02 -0.48 -33.58
N ILE A 257 15.81 -1.30 -32.55
CA ILE A 257 15.06 -2.56 -32.65
C ILE A 257 13.57 -2.26 -32.82
N ILE A 258 13.05 -1.30 -32.06
CA ILE A 258 11.63 -0.88 -32.14
C ILE A 258 11.33 -0.26 -33.50
N ARG A 259 12.23 0.60 -34.02
CA ARG A 259 12.07 1.27 -35.33
C ARG A 259 12.25 0.31 -36.51
N GLN A 260 13.01 -0.78 -36.35
CA GLN A 260 13.16 -1.80 -37.38
C GLN A 260 11.95 -2.72 -37.52
N ASN A 261 11.21 -3.00 -36.44
CA ASN A 261 10.04 -3.88 -36.48
C ASN A 261 8.97 -3.49 -35.44
N PRO A 262 8.15 -2.45 -35.71
CA PRO A 262 7.14 -1.95 -34.78
C PRO A 262 6.06 -3.00 -34.46
N GLU A 263 5.75 -3.86 -35.43
CA GLU A 263 4.83 -4.98 -35.25
C GLU A 263 5.29 -5.97 -34.17
N TYR A 264 6.58 -6.31 -34.17
CA TYR A 264 7.17 -7.18 -33.16
C TYR A 264 7.13 -6.52 -31.78
N ALA A 265 7.46 -5.22 -31.71
CA ALA A 265 7.41 -4.46 -30.46
C ALA A 265 5.99 -4.46 -29.86
N ILE A 266 4.96 -4.17 -30.66
CA ILE A 266 3.55 -4.17 -30.21
C ILE A 266 3.10 -5.56 -29.76
N LYS A 267 3.53 -6.62 -30.47
CA LYS A 267 3.25 -8.00 -30.06
C LYS A 267 3.86 -8.31 -28.69
N GLN A 268 5.11 -7.89 -28.44
CA GLN A 268 5.72 -8.09 -27.13
C GLN A 268 5.06 -7.23 -26.04
N VAL A 269 4.68 -5.98 -26.34
CA VAL A 269 3.93 -5.12 -25.43
C VAL A 269 2.60 -5.77 -25.02
N SER A 270 1.85 -6.35 -25.96
CA SER A 270 0.61 -7.08 -25.66
C SER A 270 0.84 -8.26 -24.72
N ASN A 271 1.90 -9.04 -24.96
CA ASN A 271 2.28 -10.17 -24.10
C ASN A 271 2.69 -9.71 -22.69
N ILE A 272 3.53 -8.67 -22.61
CA ILE A 272 3.98 -8.10 -21.33
C ILE A 272 2.79 -7.55 -20.55
N HIS A 273 1.91 -6.78 -21.19
CA HIS A 273 0.70 -6.26 -20.56
C HIS A 273 -0.15 -7.39 -19.99
N ASN A 274 -0.34 -8.46 -20.77
CA ASN A 274 -1.08 -9.64 -20.31
C ASN A 274 -0.47 -10.22 -19.04
N LEU A 275 0.84 -10.49 -19.05
CA LEU A 275 1.54 -11.07 -17.93
C LEU A 275 1.56 -10.13 -16.69
N LEU A 276 1.63 -8.82 -16.90
CA LEU A 276 1.54 -7.83 -15.83
C LEU A 276 0.14 -7.80 -15.19
N CYS A 277 -0.93 -7.89 -15.98
CA CYS A 277 -2.28 -8.03 -15.43
C CYS A 277 -2.42 -9.32 -14.61
N ASP A 278 -1.85 -10.43 -15.08
CA ASP A 278 -1.82 -11.70 -14.32
C ASP A 278 -1.04 -11.55 -13.00
N ILE A 279 0.08 -10.84 -13.01
CA ILE A 279 0.87 -10.53 -11.80
C ILE A 279 0.02 -9.70 -10.83
N CYS A 280 -0.64 -8.63 -11.30
CA CYS A 280 -1.49 -7.80 -10.46
C CYS A 280 -2.65 -8.58 -9.85
N HIS A 281 -3.29 -9.47 -10.62
CA HIS A 281 -4.35 -10.32 -10.10
C HIS A 281 -3.85 -11.32 -9.05
N LYS A 282 -2.65 -11.91 -9.25
CA LYS A 282 -2.02 -12.76 -8.23
C LYS A 282 -1.66 -11.99 -6.95
N ILE A 283 -1.21 -10.74 -7.08
CA ILE A 283 -0.96 -9.85 -5.95
C ILE A 283 -2.28 -9.59 -5.20
N GLU A 284 -3.33 -9.21 -5.91
CA GLU A 284 -4.67 -9.00 -5.35
C GLU A 284 -5.18 -10.24 -4.60
N GLU A 285 -5.10 -11.43 -5.21
CA GLU A 285 -5.56 -12.69 -4.59
C GLU A 285 -4.74 -13.05 -3.34
N TYR A 286 -3.44 -12.75 -3.32
CA TYR A 286 -2.57 -13.00 -2.18
C TYR A 286 -2.90 -12.09 -0.99
N PHE A 287 -3.15 -10.81 -1.26
CA PHE A 287 -3.35 -9.77 -0.23
C PHE A 287 -4.83 -9.50 0.10
N THR A 288 -5.78 -10.09 -0.62
CA THR A 288 -7.23 -9.85 -0.48
C THR A 288 -7.71 -9.89 0.97
N TYR A 289 -7.53 -11.01 1.67
CA TYR A 289 -8.04 -11.17 3.03
C TYR A 289 -7.21 -10.43 4.08
N PRO A 290 -5.86 -10.45 4.03
CA PRO A 290 -5.06 -9.63 4.95
C PRO A 290 -5.37 -8.13 4.86
N LEU A 291 -5.51 -7.57 3.65
CA LEU A 291 -5.85 -6.15 3.48
C LEU A 291 -7.29 -5.87 3.90
N LEU A 292 -8.23 -6.77 3.64
CA LEU A 292 -9.60 -6.63 4.14
C LEU A 292 -9.62 -6.53 5.68
N ALA A 293 -8.91 -7.44 6.35
CA ALA A 293 -8.80 -7.44 7.80
C ALA A 293 -8.14 -6.15 8.31
N ILE A 294 -7.02 -5.73 7.70
CA ILE A 294 -6.33 -4.48 8.07
C ILE A 294 -7.26 -3.28 7.92
N ILE A 295 -7.97 -3.15 6.80
CA ILE A 295 -8.87 -2.01 6.55
C ILE A 295 -10.04 -2.00 7.53
N ALA A 296 -10.67 -3.16 7.77
CA ALA A 296 -11.77 -3.27 8.72
C ALA A 296 -11.34 -2.92 10.15
N ILE A 297 -10.16 -3.39 10.55
CA ILE A 297 -9.59 -3.10 11.87
C ILE A 297 -9.25 -1.63 11.97
N SER A 298 -8.51 -1.06 11.01
CA SER A 298 -8.22 0.37 10.98
C SER A 298 -9.49 1.23 11.07
N PHE A 299 -10.56 0.85 10.36
CA PHE A 299 -11.84 1.56 10.43
C PHE A 299 -12.45 1.54 11.83
N LEU A 300 -12.49 0.37 12.48
CA LEU A 300 -13.00 0.26 13.85
C LEU A 300 -12.16 1.05 14.84
N PHE A 301 -10.83 1.00 14.73
CA PHE A 301 -9.93 1.76 15.58
C PHE A 301 -10.12 3.27 15.41
N ILE A 302 -10.23 3.76 14.17
CA ILE A 302 -10.52 5.18 13.91
C ILE A 302 -11.83 5.59 14.58
N LEU A 303 -12.89 4.78 14.48
CA LEU A 303 -14.18 5.09 15.14
C LEU A 303 -14.08 5.13 16.66
N PHE A 304 -13.37 4.18 17.27
CA PHE A 304 -13.18 4.15 18.72
C PHE A 304 -12.32 5.35 19.17
N ASP A 305 -11.22 5.63 18.48
CA ASP A 305 -10.33 6.75 18.78
C ASP A 305 -11.07 8.09 18.65
N ASP A 306 -11.88 8.28 17.60
CA ASP A 306 -12.74 9.46 17.40
C ASP A 306 -13.73 9.64 18.57
N PHE A 307 -14.34 8.56 19.04
CA PHE A 307 -15.25 8.58 20.19
C PHE A 307 -14.52 9.03 21.47
N TYR A 308 -13.36 8.45 21.76
CA TYR A 308 -12.58 8.79 22.96
C TYR A 308 -12.06 10.23 22.93
N ILE A 309 -11.60 10.69 21.76
CA ILE A 309 -11.18 12.07 21.53
C ILE A 309 -12.35 13.03 21.77
N LEU A 310 -13.54 12.71 21.26
CA LEU A 310 -14.75 13.50 21.46
C LEU A 310 -15.19 13.54 22.93
N GLU A 311 -15.10 12.41 23.64
CA GLU A 311 -15.46 12.31 25.06
C GLU A 311 -14.64 13.28 25.91
N VAL A 312 -13.32 13.32 25.67
CA VAL A 312 -12.39 14.23 26.36
C VAL A 312 -12.67 15.69 26.01
N LEU A 313 -12.87 16.02 24.73
CA LEU A 313 -13.08 17.40 24.28
C LEU A 313 -14.35 18.03 24.89
N LEU A 314 -15.41 17.24 25.06
CA LEU A 314 -16.70 17.73 25.53
C LEU A 314 -16.87 17.71 27.08
N ASN A 315 -16.05 16.95 27.82
CA ASN A 315 -16.13 16.84 29.29
C ASN A 315 -14.83 17.27 30.01
N PRO A 316 -14.34 18.51 29.84
CA PRO A 316 -13.09 18.91 30.48
C PRO A 316 -13.13 18.88 32.01
N LYS A 317 -14.33 19.03 32.62
CA LYS A 317 -14.52 19.12 34.09
C LYS A 317 -14.60 17.78 34.83
N ARG A 318 -14.83 16.65 34.13
CA ARG A 318 -14.81 15.30 34.77
C ARG A 318 -13.37 14.77 34.96
N LEU A 319 -12.37 15.47 34.44
CA LEU A 319 -10.98 15.05 34.32
C LEU A 319 -10.00 15.89 35.16
N GLU A 320 -10.48 16.74 36.09
CA GLU A 320 -9.67 17.71 36.84
C GLU A 320 -8.62 17.12 37.82
N VAL A 321 -8.28 15.83 37.74
CA VAL A 321 -7.33 15.21 38.68
C VAL A 321 -6.11 14.56 37.99
N PHE A 322 -6.16 14.13 36.71
CA PHE A 322 -4.99 13.59 35.98
C PHE A 322 -5.21 13.54 34.45
N GLU A 323 -4.11 13.65 33.68
CA GLU A 323 -3.84 12.92 32.41
C GLU A 323 -4.73 13.08 31.17
N ALA A 324 -5.61 14.10 31.10
CA ALA A 324 -6.46 14.31 29.92
C ALA A 324 -5.65 14.57 28.62
N ASP A 325 -4.53 15.29 28.74
CA ASP A 325 -3.69 15.68 27.60
C ASP A 325 -2.88 14.48 27.08
N GLU A 326 -2.28 13.68 27.97
CA GLU A 326 -1.57 12.43 27.61
C GLU A 326 -2.51 11.41 26.98
N PHE A 327 -3.72 11.28 27.53
CA PHE A 327 -4.76 10.42 26.98
C PHE A 327 -5.14 10.88 25.56
N PHE A 328 -5.49 12.15 25.38
CA PHE A 328 -5.82 12.70 24.08
C PHE A 328 -4.70 12.47 23.07
N ALA A 329 -3.44 12.71 23.47
CA ALA A 329 -2.27 12.47 22.63
C ALA A 329 -2.11 10.99 22.24
N PHE A 330 -2.41 10.05 23.15
CA PHE A 330 -2.31 8.61 22.88
C PHE A 330 -3.29 8.17 21.79
N PHE A 331 -4.58 8.53 21.92
CA PHE A 331 -5.61 8.18 20.93
C PHE A 331 -5.40 8.90 19.60
N LEU A 332 -5.00 10.17 19.63
CA LEU A 332 -4.69 10.93 18.42
C LEU A 332 -3.52 10.29 17.64
N GLN A 333 -2.46 9.89 18.35
CA GLN A 333 -1.34 9.19 17.73
C GLN A 333 -1.76 7.83 17.15
N GLN A 334 -2.55 7.06 17.89
CA GLN A 334 -3.07 5.76 17.44
C GLN A 334 -3.91 5.90 16.17
N MET A 335 -4.83 6.87 16.14
CA MET A 335 -5.63 7.18 14.98
C MET A 335 -4.76 7.57 13.78
N LEU A 336 -3.77 8.46 13.98
CA LEU A 336 -2.84 8.88 12.93
C LEU A 336 -2.09 7.68 12.34
N TRP A 337 -1.70 6.71 13.18
CA TRP A 337 -1.02 5.51 12.74
C TRP A 337 -1.87 4.72 11.73
N TYR A 338 -3.13 4.45 12.05
CA TYR A 338 -4.06 3.72 11.17
C TYR A 338 -4.39 4.48 9.88
N VAL A 339 -4.52 5.81 9.95
CA VAL A 339 -4.72 6.67 8.78
C VAL A 339 -3.53 6.59 7.83
N VAL A 340 -2.30 6.65 8.34
CA VAL A 340 -1.08 6.52 7.52
C VAL A 340 -1.02 5.14 6.85
N ILE A 341 -1.37 4.07 7.56
CA ILE A 341 -1.41 2.72 6.99
C ILE A 341 -2.40 2.60 5.83
N ILE A 342 -3.63 3.08 6.00
CA ILE A 342 -4.64 3.09 4.92
C ILE A 342 -4.14 3.92 3.73
N PHE A 343 -3.58 5.10 3.99
CA PHE A 343 -3.05 5.98 2.96
C PHE A 343 -1.94 5.31 2.14
N LEU A 344 -1.02 4.59 2.78
CA LEU A 344 0.05 3.85 2.10
C LEU A 344 -0.51 2.76 1.17
N ILE A 345 -1.50 2.00 1.63
CA ILE A 345 -2.16 0.96 0.83
C ILE A 345 -2.80 1.60 -0.42
N VAL A 346 -3.60 2.65 -0.23
CA VAL A 346 -4.36 3.33 -1.28
C VAL A 346 -3.46 4.03 -2.30
N GLU A 347 -2.39 4.69 -1.86
CA GLU A 347 -1.48 5.40 -2.76
C GLU A 347 -0.67 4.42 -3.62
N ALA A 348 -0.29 3.25 -3.08
CA ALA A 348 0.47 2.26 -3.83
C ALA A 348 -0.36 1.57 -4.93
N SER A 349 -1.59 1.14 -4.60
CA SER A 349 -2.53 0.61 -5.58
C SER A 349 -2.93 1.67 -6.60
N GLY A 350 -3.27 2.88 -6.14
CA GLY A 350 -3.66 4.00 -7.01
C GLY A 350 -2.59 4.39 -8.02
N ARG A 351 -1.31 4.45 -7.61
CA ARG A 351 -0.18 4.69 -8.53
C ARG A 351 -0.04 3.59 -9.58
N THR A 352 -0.22 2.34 -9.19
CA THR A 352 -0.10 1.18 -10.10
C THR A 352 -1.23 1.17 -11.13
N ILE A 353 -2.47 1.43 -10.69
CA ILE A 353 -3.64 1.54 -11.57
C ILE A 353 -3.46 2.70 -12.56
N LYS A 354 -3.01 3.86 -12.07
CA LYS A 354 -2.74 5.04 -12.92
C LYS A 354 -1.71 4.72 -14.00
N GLU A 355 -0.60 4.07 -13.64
CA GLU A 355 0.46 3.71 -14.58
C GLU A 355 -0.03 2.72 -15.65
N SER A 356 -0.82 1.72 -15.26
CA SER A 356 -1.45 0.77 -16.20
C SER A 356 -2.44 1.46 -17.15
N SER A 357 -3.26 2.39 -16.65
CA SER A 357 -4.22 3.14 -17.48
C SER A 357 -3.53 4.06 -18.50
N HIS A 358 -2.33 4.54 -18.19
CA HIS A 358 -1.55 5.39 -19.10
C HIS A 358 -1.14 4.63 -20.38
N SER A 359 -0.90 3.32 -20.30
CA SER A 359 -0.59 2.48 -21.46
C SER A 359 -1.71 2.55 -22.53
N ALA A 360 -2.98 2.51 -22.09
CA ALA A 360 -4.13 2.63 -23.00
C ALA A 360 -4.16 3.98 -23.72
N ALA A 361 -3.86 5.06 -23.00
CA ALA A 361 -3.82 6.40 -23.58
C ALA A 361 -2.73 6.54 -24.65
N ILE A 362 -1.53 5.98 -24.44
CA ILE A 362 -0.46 6.01 -25.44
C ILE A 362 -0.86 5.20 -26.68
N VAL A 363 -1.39 3.98 -26.51
CA VAL A 363 -1.81 3.13 -27.64
C VAL A 363 -2.87 3.82 -28.50
N HIS A 364 -3.85 4.51 -27.90
CA HIS A 364 -4.84 5.28 -28.66
C HIS A 364 -4.22 6.44 -29.45
N LYS A 365 -3.19 7.10 -28.92
CA LYS A 365 -2.45 8.13 -29.66
C LYS A 365 -1.75 7.54 -30.88
N ILE A 366 -1.09 6.38 -30.73
CA ILE A 366 -0.44 5.68 -31.85
C ILE A 366 -1.49 5.29 -32.91
N LEU A 367 -2.62 4.71 -32.48
CA LEU A 367 -3.70 4.29 -33.38
C LEU A 367 -4.23 5.43 -34.26
N ASN A 368 -4.25 6.67 -33.74
CA ASN A 368 -4.74 7.84 -34.49
C ASN A 368 -3.75 8.38 -35.53
N ILE A 369 -2.47 8.01 -35.44
CA ILE A 369 -1.42 8.48 -36.37
C ILE A 369 -0.94 7.38 -37.33
N THR A 370 -1.29 6.12 -37.07
CA THR A 370 -0.91 4.97 -37.90
C THR A 370 -1.86 4.79 -39.07
N ASP A 371 -1.32 4.88 -40.30
CA ASP A 371 -2.07 4.65 -41.54
C ASP A 371 -1.95 3.21 -42.07
N GLU A 372 -0.93 2.46 -41.63
CA GLU A 372 -0.69 1.07 -42.06
C GLU A 372 -1.77 0.11 -41.52
N PRO A 373 -2.49 -0.63 -42.39
CA PRO A 373 -3.67 -1.40 -41.98
C PRO A 373 -3.35 -2.57 -41.04
N GLU A 374 -2.24 -3.28 -41.27
CA GLU A 374 -1.84 -4.44 -40.44
C GLU A 374 -1.43 -4.01 -39.03
N LEU A 375 -0.62 -2.95 -38.94
CA LEU A 375 -0.21 -2.35 -37.68
C LEU A 375 -1.39 -1.77 -36.90
N ARG A 376 -2.31 -1.11 -37.62
CA ARG A 376 -3.53 -0.54 -37.05
C ARG A 376 -4.45 -1.62 -36.48
N ASP A 377 -4.63 -2.76 -37.15
CA ASP A 377 -5.40 -3.89 -36.62
C ASP A 377 -4.78 -4.43 -35.32
N ARG A 378 -3.46 -4.60 -35.26
CA ARG A 378 -2.78 -5.03 -34.02
C ARG A 378 -2.92 -4.03 -32.88
N LEU A 379 -2.77 -2.74 -33.16
CA LEU A 379 -2.97 -1.67 -32.18
C LEU A 379 -4.42 -1.61 -31.70
N PHE A 380 -5.38 -1.86 -32.58
CA PHE A 380 -6.81 -1.93 -32.23
C PHE A 380 -7.07 -3.11 -31.28
N ARG A 381 -6.53 -4.30 -31.58
CA ARG A 381 -6.61 -5.46 -30.67
C ARG A 381 -5.94 -5.19 -29.33
N LEU A 382 -4.79 -4.52 -29.31
CA LEU A 382 -4.11 -4.13 -28.08
C LEU A 382 -4.93 -3.10 -27.29
N SER A 383 -5.50 -2.10 -27.93
CA SER A 383 -6.41 -1.13 -27.29
C SER A 383 -7.61 -1.83 -26.65
N LEU A 384 -8.21 -2.80 -27.36
CA LEU A 384 -9.29 -3.62 -26.83
C LEU A 384 -8.84 -4.40 -25.59
N GLN A 385 -7.68 -5.06 -25.65
CA GLN A 385 -7.09 -5.77 -24.51
C GLN A 385 -6.86 -4.85 -23.31
N LEU A 386 -6.28 -3.66 -23.53
CA LEU A 386 -6.02 -2.66 -22.49
C LEU A 386 -7.32 -2.14 -21.85
N SER A 387 -8.39 -2.03 -22.64
CA SER A 387 -9.70 -1.59 -22.15
C SER A 387 -10.41 -2.67 -21.31
N HIS A 388 -10.34 -3.94 -21.72
CA HIS A 388 -11.03 -5.04 -21.04
C HIS A 388 -10.24 -5.63 -19.86
N ARG A 389 -8.90 -5.60 -19.92
CA ARG A 389 -8.04 -6.22 -18.90
C ARG A 389 -7.41 -5.17 -17.96
N ARG A 390 -8.26 -4.38 -17.30
CA ARG A 390 -7.81 -3.31 -16.39
C ARG A 390 -7.28 -3.88 -15.09
N VAL A 391 -6.16 -3.33 -14.63
CA VAL A 391 -5.66 -3.58 -13.28
C VAL A 391 -6.58 -2.88 -12.28
N ASN A 392 -7.17 -3.67 -11.39
CA ASN A 392 -7.90 -3.18 -10.23
C ASN A 392 -7.42 -3.96 -9.02
N PHE A 393 -7.27 -3.27 -7.88
CA PHE A 393 -7.00 -3.92 -6.61
C PHE A 393 -8.24 -3.81 -5.75
N THR A 394 -8.79 -4.95 -5.33
CA THR A 394 -9.94 -5.00 -4.43
C THR A 394 -9.63 -5.83 -3.18
N ALA A 395 -10.34 -5.51 -2.09
CA ALA A 395 -10.35 -6.34 -0.90
C ALA A 395 -11.60 -7.23 -0.93
N ALA A 396 -11.42 -8.51 -1.25
CA ALA A 396 -12.48 -9.52 -1.34
C ALA A 396 -13.66 -9.15 -2.25
N GLY A 397 -13.44 -8.26 -3.23
CA GLY A 397 -14.49 -7.69 -4.06
C GLY A 397 -15.44 -6.72 -3.35
N LEU A 398 -15.28 -6.48 -2.03
CA LEU A 398 -16.13 -5.59 -1.24
C LEU A 398 -15.82 -4.12 -1.51
N PHE A 399 -14.53 -3.77 -1.52
CA PHE A 399 -14.08 -2.39 -1.69
C PHE A 399 -12.89 -2.31 -2.66
N ARG A 400 -12.85 -1.24 -3.45
CA ARG A 400 -11.69 -0.91 -4.28
C ARG A 400 -10.63 -0.23 -3.43
N LEU A 401 -9.39 -0.66 -3.60
CA LEU A 401 -8.23 -0.06 -2.95
C LEU A 401 -7.78 1.16 -3.76
N ASP A 402 -8.61 2.19 -3.82
CA ASP A 402 -8.30 3.45 -4.48
C ASP A 402 -8.66 4.65 -3.59
N ARG A 403 -8.51 5.87 -4.09
CA ARG A 403 -8.75 7.09 -3.32
C ARG A 403 -10.20 7.22 -2.82
N THR A 404 -11.14 6.50 -3.42
CA THR A 404 -12.54 6.48 -2.96
C THR A 404 -12.66 5.79 -1.60
N LEU A 405 -11.80 4.83 -1.27
CA LEU A 405 -11.80 4.17 0.04
C LEU A 405 -11.58 5.16 1.19
N ILE A 406 -10.66 6.11 1.02
CA ILE A 406 -10.39 7.15 2.03
C ILE A 406 -11.65 8.01 2.22
N PHE A 407 -12.27 8.44 1.11
CA PHE A 407 -13.50 9.21 1.16
C PHE A 407 -14.64 8.46 1.87
N THR A 408 -14.79 7.16 1.59
CA THR A 408 -15.80 6.32 2.26
C THR A 408 -15.53 6.17 3.76
N ILE A 409 -14.29 5.93 4.16
CA ILE A 409 -13.91 5.81 5.58
C ILE A 409 -14.14 7.12 6.33
N THR A 410 -13.66 8.24 5.78
CA THR A 410 -13.85 9.57 6.39
C THR A 410 -15.32 9.97 6.44
N GLY A 411 -16.10 9.66 5.39
CA GLY A 411 -17.54 9.91 5.36
C GLY A 411 -18.28 9.11 6.44
N ALA A 412 -18.01 7.82 6.54
CA ALA A 412 -18.58 6.96 7.57
C ALA A 412 -18.18 7.41 8.99
N ALA A 413 -16.90 7.69 9.23
CA ALA A 413 -16.40 8.18 10.52
C ALA A 413 -17.08 9.50 10.93
N THR A 414 -17.16 10.46 10.02
CA THR A 414 -17.87 11.74 10.26
C THR A 414 -19.35 11.51 10.59
N CYS A 415 -20.04 10.63 9.86
CA CYS A 415 -21.44 10.31 10.15
C CYS A 415 -21.62 9.70 11.55
N TYR A 416 -20.75 8.76 11.95
CA TYR A 416 -20.80 8.18 13.29
C TYR A 416 -20.50 9.23 14.37
N LEU A 417 -19.52 10.12 14.15
CA LEU A 417 -19.22 11.22 15.04
C LEU A 417 -20.45 12.12 15.24
N ILE A 418 -21.14 12.50 14.17
CA ILE A 418 -22.36 13.32 14.24
C ILE A 418 -23.44 12.62 15.05
N ILE A 419 -23.67 11.32 14.81
CA ILE A 419 -24.67 10.53 15.56
C ILE A 419 -24.33 10.51 17.05
N LEU A 420 -23.06 10.31 17.40
CA LEU A 420 -22.59 10.32 18.78
C LEU A 420 -22.80 11.67 19.47
N ILE A 421 -22.49 12.77 18.77
CA ILE A 421 -22.72 14.14 19.26
C ILE A 421 -24.22 14.36 19.50
N GLN A 422 -25.08 13.95 18.56
CA GLN A 422 -26.53 14.11 18.67
C GLN A 422 -27.11 13.32 19.84
N PHE A 423 -26.76 12.04 19.97
CA PHE A 423 -27.25 11.18 21.05
C PHE A 423 -26.89 11.75 22.42
N ARG A 424 -25.68 12.28 22.54
CA ARG A 424 -25.21 12.92 23.77
C ARG A 424 -25.92 14.25 24.06
N ALA A 425 -26.16 15.08 23.05
CA ALA A 425 -26.87 16.34 23.21
C ALA A 425 -28.30 16.11 23.73
N THR A 426 -28.99 15.07 23.23
CA THR A 426 -30.32 14.69 23.72
C THR A 426 -30.29 14.26 25.19
N HIS A 427 -29.32 13.44 25.59
CA HIS A 427 -29.19 12.97 26.98
C HIS A 427 -28.90 14.11 27.98
N HIS A 428 -28.06 15.09 27.59
CA HIS A 428 -27.82 16.27 28.45
C HIS A 428 -29.06 17.15 28.61
N MET A 429 -29.94 17.22 27.60
CA MET A 429 -31.20 17.94 27.71
C MET A 429 -32.17 17.26 28.69
N GLU A 430 -32.26 15.93 28.69
CA GLU A 430 -33.08 15.17 29.64
C GLU A 430 -32.62 15.35 31.10
N GLU A 431 -31.31 15.23 31.39
CA GLU A 431 -30.76 15.45 32.74
C GLU A 431 -31.01 16.88 33.26
N SER A 432 -30.91 17.89 32.39
CA SER A 432 -31.20 19.29 32.76
C SER A 432 -32.69 19.57 33.02
N GLY A 433 -33.59 18.83 32.35
CA GLY A 433 -35.03 18.90 32.56
C GLY A 433 -35.48 18.26 33.88
N GLU A 434 -34.85 17.14 34.28
CA GLU A 434 -35.10 16.49 35.58
C GLU A 434 -34.54 17.29 36.76
N ALA A 435 -33.39 17.96 36.59
CA ALA A 435 -32.82 18.84 37.63
C ALA A 435 -33.70 20.07 37.92
N ASN A 436 -34.32 20.67 36.89
CA ASN A 436 -35.22 21.80 37.09
C ASN A 436 -36.56 21.39 37.73
N THR A 437 -37.10 20.22 37.39
CA THR A 437 -38.36 19.73 37.97
C THR A 437 -38.23 19.31 39.44
N THR A 438 -37.08 18.80 39.86
CA THR A 438 -36.79 18.54 41.29
C THR A 438 -36.57 19.82 42.09
N HIS A 439 -35.97 20.86 41.51
CA HIS A 439 -35.79 22.15 42.20
C HIS A 439 -37.11 22.90 42.43
N ASP A 440 -38.07 22.78 41.51
CA ASP A 440 -39.43 23.32 41.68
C ASP A 440 -40.28 22.51 42.68
N PHE A 441 -39.96 21.23 42.89
CA PHE A 441 -40.67 20.39 43.88
C PHE A 441 -40.27 20.70 45.33
N PHE A 442 -39.08 21.27 45.56
CA PHE A 442 -38.62 21.70 46.90
C PHE A 442 -38.94 23.16 47.24
N LEU A 443 -39.55 23.91 46.32
CA LEU A 443 -39.90 25.33 46.48
C LEU A 443 -41.41 25.59 46.64
N ASN A 444 -42.25 24.55 46.76
CA ASN A 444 -43.70 24.66 47.02
C ASN A 444 -44.10 24.12 48.40
#